data_AF-A0A1J3DKN2-F1
#
_entry.id   AF-A0A1J3DKN2-F1
#
_cell.length_a   1.000
_cell.length_b   1.000
_cell.length_c   1.000
_cell.angle_alpha   90.00
_cell.angle_beta   90.00
_cell.angle_gamma   90.00
#
_symmetry.space_group_name_H-M   'P 1'
#
loop_
_entity.id
_entity.type
_entity.pdbx_description
1 polymer ?
#
loop_
_entity_poly.entity_id
_entity_poly.type
_entity_poly.pdbx_seq_one_letter_code
_entity_poly.pdbx_strand_id
1 'polypeptide(L)'
;VRGDENDVEELEMLLEAYFMQIDSTLNRLTTLREYIDDTEDYINIQLDNHRNQLIQLELKLSSGTVCSSIYSLVAGIFGMNIPYTWNDNHGYMFKYVVIFTGALSAIVFVFIMSFARYKGLLGS
;
A
#
# COMPACT_ATOMS: atom_id res chain seq x y z
N VAL A 1 38.55 -65.85 -19.49
CA VAL A 1 38.65 -64.38 -19.40
C VAL A 1 37.30 -63.80 -19.78
N ARG A 2 36.34 -63.85 -18.86
CA ARG A 2 34.95 -63.37 -19.01
C ARG A 2 34.44 -62.65 -17.74
N GLY A 3 35.31 -62.48 -16.74
CA GLY A 3 34.96 -61.79 -15.49
C GLY A 3 35.04 -60.27 -15.63
N ASP A 4 35.97 -59.78 -16.45
CA ASP A 4 36.26 -58.34 -16.59
C ASP A 4 35.13 -57.57 -17.32
N GLU A 5 34.43 -58.22 -18.27
CA GLU A 5 33.31 -57.58 -18.99
C GLU A 5 32.07 -57.42 -18.09
N ASN A 6 31.77 -58.39 -17.22
CA ASN A 6 30.64 -58.34 -16.30
C ASN A 6 30.84 -57.29 -15.19
N ASP A 7 32.06 -57.15 -14.66
CA ASP A 7 32.36 -56.15 -13.62
C ASP A 7 32.25 -54.71 -14.17
N VAL A 8 32.60 -54.51 -15.44
CA VAL A 8 32.47 -53.20 -16.12
C VAL A 8 31.00 -52.87 -16.42
N GLU A 9 30.20 -53.84 -16.86
CA GLU A 9 28.77 -53.66 -17.14
C GLU A 9 27.95 -53.34 -15.88
N GLU A 10 28.29 -53.95 -14.74
CA GLU A 10 27.66 -53.62 -13.44
C GLU A 10 28.02 -52.20 -12.96
N LEU A 11 29.27 -51.77 -13.17
CA LEU A 11 29.72 -50.40 -12.90
C LEU A 11 29.00 -49.37 -13.78
N GLU A 12 28.79 -49.69 -15.07
CA GLU A 12 28.09 -48.82 -16.01
C GLU A 12 26.62 -48.62 -15.63
N MET A 13 25.91 -49.70 -15.27
CA MET A 13 24.52 -49.61 -14.80
C MET A 13 24.38 -48.77 -13.52
N LEU A 14 25.32 -48.91 -12.57
CA LEU A 14 25.34 -48.06 -11.37
C LEU A 14 25.62 -46.60 -11.71
N LEU A 15 26.59 -46.34 -12.58
CA LEU A 15 26.95 -45.00 -13.02
C LEU A 15 25.77 -44.31 -13.73
N GLU A 16 25.05 -45.03 -14.59
CA GLU A 16 23.88 -44.52 -15.30
C GLU A 16 22.71 -44.23 -14.33
N ALA A 17 22.49 -45.09 -13.33
CA ALA A 17 21.54 -44.82 -12.26
C ALA A 17 21.91 -43.55 -11.45
N TYR A 18 23.19 -43.33 -11.16
CA TYR A 18 23.66 -42.10 -10.52
C TYR A 18 23.47 -40.87 -11.40
N PHE A 19 23.78 -40.95 -12.70
CA PHE A 19 23.57 -39.83 -13.62
C PHE A 19 22.08 -39.48 -13.75
N MET A 20 21.20 -40.48 -13.90
CA MET A 20 19.75 -40.25 -13.90
C MET A 20 19.27 -39.60 -12.59
N GLN A 21 19.80 -40.04 -11.44
CA GLN A 21 19.42 -39.46 -10.16
C GLN A 21 19.91 -38.01 -10.02
N ILE A 22 21.13 -37.71 -10.48
CA ILE A 22 21.69 -36.37 -10.50
C ILE A 22 20.85 -35.46 -11.40
N ASP A 23 20.55 -35.87 -12.63
CA ASP A 23 19.73 -35.07 -13.57
C ASP A 23 18.32 -34.82 -13.04
N SER A 24 17.69 -35.84 -12.47
CA SER A 24 16.39 -35.72 -11.82
C SER A 24 16.43 -34.71 -10.66
N THR A 25 17.51 -34.74 -9.88
CA THR A 25 17.72 -33.81 -8.76
C THR A 25 18.00 -32.39 -9.25
N LEU A 26 18.82 -32.22 -10.28
CA LEU A 26 19.11 -30.92 -10.90
C LEU A 26 17.87 -30.28 -11.51
N ASN A 27 17.04 -31.07 -12.19
CA ASN A 27 15.78 -30.57 -12.75
C ASN A 27 14.84 -30.10 -11.63
N ARG A 28 14.72 -30.89 -10.55
CA ARG A 28 13.91 -30.52 -9.39
C ARG A 28 14.44 -29.28 -8.65
N LEU A 29 15.76 -29.13 -8.54
CA LEU A 29 16.39 -27.92 -8.01
C LEU A 29 16.11 -26.69 -8.88
N THR A 30 16.14 -26.86 -10.20
CA THR A 30 15.84 -25.78 -11.14
C THR A 30 14.39 -25.31 -11.00
N THR A 31 13.44 -26.24 -10.96
CA THR A 31 12.02 -25.91 -10.72
C THR A 31 11.80 -25.28 -9.34
N LEU A 32 12.48 -25.78 -8.29
CA LEU A 32 12.39 -25.16 -6.96
C LEU A 32 12.89 -23.72 -6.98
N ARG A 33 13.96 -23.45 -7.72
CA ARG A 33 14.49 -22.10 -7.88
C ARG A 33 13.48 -21.19 -8.58
N GLU A 34 12.86 -21.65 -9.66
CA GLU A 34 11.78 -20.91 -10.33
C GLU A 34 10.62 -20.61 -9.37
N TYR A 35 10.21 -21.57 -8.54
CA TYR A 35 9.18 -21.33 -7.50
C TYR A 35 9.59 -20.29 -6.46
N ILE A 36 10.87 -20.23 -6.10
CA ILE A 36 11.38 -19.21 -5.16
C ILE A 36 11.35 -17.84 -5.83
N ASP A 37 11.82 -17.73 -7.07
CA ASP A 37 11.83 -16.48 -7.83
C ASP A 37 10.38 -15.97 -8.04
N ASP A 38 9.44 -16.85 -8.42
CA ASP A 38 8.01 -16.53 -8.51
C ASP A 38 7.43 -16.01 -7.19
N THR A 39 7.87 -16.60 -6.07
CA THR A 39 7.43 -16.18 -4.72
C THR A 39 8.04 -14.82 -4.34
N GLU A 40 9.29 -14.57 -4.69
CA GLU A 40 9.96 -13.28 -4.46
C GLU A 40 9.26 -12.16 -5.22
N ASP A 41 8.95 -12.38 -6.50
CA ASP A 41 8.19 -11.42 -7.31
C ASP A 41 6.79 -11.17 -6.73
N TYR A 42 6.11 -12.22 -6.26
CA TYR A 42 4.82 -12.08 -5.58
C TYR A 42 4.91 -11.24 -4.30
N ILE A 43 5.94 -11.45 -3.48
CA ILE A 43 6.18 -10.67 -2.26
C ILE A 43 6.48 -9.21 -2.62
N ASN A 44 7.30 -8.97 -3.65
CA ASN A 44 7.62 -7.62 -4.11
C ASN A 44 6.37 -6.85 -4.55
N ILE A 45 5.49 -7.47 -5.36
CA ILE A 45 4.22 -6.86 -5.79
C ILE A 45 3.32 -6.56 -4.58
N GLN A 46 3.24 -7.46 -3.59
CA GLN A 46 2.46 -7.21 -2.38
C GLN A 46 3.03 -6.08 -1.53
N LEU A 47 4.35 -6.01 -1.40
CA LEU A 47 5.02 -4.99 -0.60
C LEU A 47 4.82 -3.60 -1.20
N ASP A 48 4.92 -3.49 -2.53
CA ASP A 48 4.60 -2.27 -3.27
C ASP A 48 3.13 -1.86 -3.10
N ASN A 49 2.20 -2.83 -3.17
CA ASN A 49 0.78 -2.57 -2.92
C ASN A 49 0.53 -2.07 -1.50
N HIS A 50 1.14 -2.69 -0.48
CA HIS A 50 1.01 -2.24 0.91
C HIS A 50 1.60 -0.85 1.12
N ARG A 51 2.75 -0.56 0.52
CA ARG A 51 3.36 0.77 0.57
C ARG A 51 2.45 1.82 -0.09
N ASN A 52 1.85 1.49 -1.24
CA ASN A 52 0.92 2.37 -1.91
C ASN A 52 -0.35 2.62 -1.08
N GLN A 53 -0.88 1.58 -0.41
CA GLN A 53 -2.00 1.71 0.53
C GLN A 53 -1.66 2.61 1.72
N LEU A 54 -0.45 2.49 2.28
CA LEU A 54 0.02 3.34 3.38
C LEU A 54 0.10 4.81 2.97
N ILE A 55 0.70 5.11 1.81
CA ILE A 55 0.77 6.48 1.28
C ILE A 55 -0.64 7.03 1.03
N GLN A 56 -1.54 6.22 0.49
CA GLN A 56 -2.94 6.62 0.29
C GLN A 56 -3.61 6.96 1.63
N LEU A 57 -3.41 6.16 2.67
CA LEU A 57 -3.98 6.41 4.00
C LEU A 57 -3.40 7.69 4.61
N GLU A 58 -2.08 7.87 4.52
CA GLU A 58 -1.39 9.06 5.02
C GLU A 58 -1.91 10.34 4.36
N LEU A 59 -2.09 10.33 3.04
CA LEU A 59 -2.66 11.47 2.31
C LEU A 59 -4.09 11.79 2.77
N LYS A 60 -4.92 10.78 3.00
CA LYS A 60 -6.30 10.96 3.53
C LYS A 60 -6.29 11.60 4.92
N LEU A 61 -5.46 11.06 5.83
CA LEU A 61 -5.34 11.55 7.21
C LEU A 61 -4.76 12.96 7.27
N SER A 62 -3.71 13.24 6.50
CA SER A 62 -3.09 14.56 6.39
C SER A 62 -4.07 15.60 5.85
N SER A 63 -4.77 15.30 4.75
CA SER A 63 -5.80 16.19 4.20
C SER A 63 -6.93 16.48 5.21
N GLY A 64 -7.38 15.46 5.94
CA GLY A 64 -8.42 15.61 6.97
C GLY A 64 -7.95 16.49 8.13
N THR A 65 -6.69 16.34 8.53
CA THR A 65 -6.06 17.18 9.56
C THR A 65 -6.00 18.64 9.13
N VAL A 66 -5.54 18.92 7.91
CA VAL A 66 -5.49 20.29 7.36
C VAL A 66 -6.87 20.94 7.35
N CYS A 67 -7.89 20.22 6.87
CA CYS A 67 -9.27 20.72 6.82
C CYS A 67 -9.83 21.00 8.23
N SER A 68 -9.50 20.12 9.19
CA SER A 68 -9.90 20.26 10.59
C SER A 68 -9.18 21.41 11.30
N SER A 69 -7.90 21.64 11.01
CA SER A 69 -7.13 22.76 11.55
C SER A 69 -7.69 24.11 11.10
N ILE A 70 -8.04 24.25 9.82
CA ILE A 70 -8.67 25.49 9.30
C ILE A 70 -10.03 25.71 9.96
N TYR A 71 -10.85 24.67 10.07
CA TYR A 71 -12.15 24.75 10.75
C TYR A 71 -11.99 25.15 12.23
N SER A 72 -11.05 24.52 12.94
CA SER A 72 -10.76 24.80 14.36
C SER A 72 -10.28 26.23 14.57
N LEU A 73 -9.46 26.78 13.66
CA LEU A 73 -9.00 28.16 13.72
C LEU A 73 -10.18 29.15 13.58
N VAL A 74 -11.08 28.92 12.63
CA VAL A 74 -12.28 29.76 12.47
C VAL A 74 -13.18 29.64 13.70
N ALA A 75 -13.49 28.43 14.14
CA ALA A 75 -14.30 28.20 15.33
C ALA A 75 -13.68 28.83 16.59
N GLY A 76 -12.35 28.81 16.71
CA GLY A 76 -11.61 29.44 17.79
C GLY A 76 -11.71 30.97 17.77
N ILE A 77 -11.43 31.61 16.62
CA ILE A 77 -11.52 33.09 16.50
C ILE A 77 -12.92 33.59 16.84
N PHE A 78 -13.95 32.92 16.32
CA PHE A 78 -15.33 33.32 16.52
C PHE A 78 -15.94 32.83 17.84
N GLY A 79 -15.35 31.82 18.49
CA GLY A 79 -15.80 31.25 19.76
C GLY A 79 -15.25 31.94 21.01
N MET A 80 -14.28 32.86 20.84
CA MET A 80 -13.76 33.66 21.95
C MET A 80 -14.80 34.65 22.45
N ASN A 81 -14.95 34.73 23.78
CA ASN A 81 -15.86 35.65 24.47
C ASN A 81 -15.29 37.08 24.50
N ILE A 82 -15.07 37.67 23.32
CA ILE A 82 -14.68 39.06 23.17
C ILE A 82 -15.94 39.83 22.74
N PRO A 83 -16.35 40.90 23.45
CA PRO A 83 -17.49 41.71 23.07
C PRO A 83 -17.14 42.50 21.80
N TYR A 84 -17.37 41.89 20.63
CA TYR A 84 -17.29 42.57 19.36
C TYR A 84 -18.51 43.48 19.20
N THR A 85 -18.31 44.67 18.62
CA THR A 85 -19.37 45.64 18.33
C THR A 85 -20.47 45.12 17.38
N TRP A 86 -20.21 44.00 16.68
CA TRP A 86 -21.15 43.28 15.81
C TRP A 86 -21.94 42.18 16.54
N ASN A 87 -21.63 41.88 17.80
CA ASN A 87 -22.30 40.85 18.60
C ASN A 87 -23.54 41.38 19.35
N ASP A 88 -23.75 42.70 19.35
CA ASP A 88 -24.98 43.29 19.88
C ASP A 88 -26.12 42.92 18.90
N ASN A 89 -27.02 42.04 19.35
CA ASN A 89 -28.21 41.55 18.64
C ASN A 89 -28.04 40.48 17.53
N HIS A 90 -26.84 39.95 17.26
CA HIS A 90 -26.57 39.01 16.14
C HIS A 90 -26.00 37.64 16.54
N GLY A 91 -26.49 37.02 17.62
CA GLY A 91 -26.04 35.69 18.07
C GLY A 91 -26.16 34.56 17.03
N TYR A 92 -27.01 34.72 16.00
CA TYR A 92 -27.15 33.77 14.89
C TYR A 92 -25.95 33.74 13.93
N MET A 93 -25.20 34.85 13.82
CA MET A 93 -24.08 34.97 12.89
C MET A 93 -22.97 33.97 13.21
N PHE A 94 -22.67 33.75 14.49
CA PHE A 94 -21.73 32.71 14.93
C PHE A 94 -22.11 31.33 14.41
N LYS A 95 -23.39 30.94 14.60
CA LYS A 95 -23.90 29.65 14.16
C LYS A 95 -23.82 29.49 12.64
N TYR A 96 -24.17 30.51 11.87
CA TYR A 96 -24.09 30.48 10.40
C TYR A 96 -22.64 30.40 9.91
N VAL A 97 -21.72 31.16 10.50
CA VAL A 97 -20.29 31.13 10.12
C VAL A 97 -19.67 29.75 10.41
N VAL A 98 -19.98 29.14 11.55
CA VAL A 98 -19.49 27.80 11.90
C VAL A 98 -20.06 26.73 10.95
N ILE A 99 -21.37 26.77 10.66
CA ILE A 99 -22.00 25.82 9.73
C ILE A 99 -21.44 26.00 8.32
N PHE A 100 -21.29 27.23 7.84
CA PHE A 100 -20.78 27.52 6.50
C PHE A 100 -19.30 27.11 6.35
N THR A 101 -18.47 27.41 7.35
CA THR A 101 -17.05 27.03 7.30
C THR A 101 -16.83 25.52 7.49
N GLY A 102 -17.67 24.85 8.29
CA GLY A 102 -17.71 23.39 8.36
C GLY A 102 -18.12 22.75 7.03
N ALA A 103 -19.18 23.27 6.38
CA ALA A 103 -19.61 22.80 5.07
C ALA A 103 -18.53 23.04 4.00
N LEU A 104 -17.91 24.21 3.98
CA LEU A 104 -16.82 24.54 3.06
C LEU A 104 -15.61 23.61 3.26
N SER A 105 -15.22 23.36 4.52
CA SER A 105 -14.14 22.44 4.87
C SER A 105 -14.43 21.01 4.39
N ALA A 106 -15.66 20.53 4.57
CA ALA A 106 -16.09 19.23 4.06
C ALA A 106 -16.06 19.16 2.52
N ILE A 107 -16.49 20.23 1.83
CA ILE A 107 -16.44 20.32 0.36
C ILE A 107 -14.98 20.29 -0.13
N VAL A 108 -14.09 21.05 0.49
CA VAL A 108 -12.66 21.06 0.15
C VAL A 108 -12.05 19.69 0.38
N PHE A 109 -12.38 19.02 1.49
CA PHE A 109 -11.93 17.64 1.75
C PHE A 109 -12.41 16.67 0.65
N VAL A 110 -13.69 16.71 0.27
CA VAL A 110 -14.24 15.88 -0.82
C VAL A 110 -13.58 16.21 -2.16
N PHE A 111 -13.31 17.48 -2.44
CA PHE A 111 -12.62 17.91 -3.65
C PHE A 111 -11.18 17.39 -3.71
N ILE A 112 -10.42 17.50 -2.62
CA ILE A 112 -9.06 16.95 -2.52
C ILE A 112 -9.08 15.43 -2.70
N MET A 113 -10.02 14.74 -2.06
CA MET A 113 -10.21 13.29 -2.19
C MET A 113 -10.58 12.88 -3.62
N SER A 114 -11.44 13.65 -4.29
CA SER A 114 -11.86 13.40 -5.67
C SER A 114 -10.72 13.70 -6.65
N PHE A 115 -9.96 14.76 -6.43
CA PHE A 115 -8.77 15.10 -7.22
C PHE A 115 -7.67 14.05 -7.06
N ALA A 116 -7.44 13.57 -5.84
CA ALA A 116 -6.51 12.48 -5.58
C ALA A 116 -6.92 11.17 -6.28
N ARG A 117 -8.23 10.87 -6.33
CA ARG A 117 -8.76 9.76 -7.13
C ARG A 117 -8.59 9.99 -8.63
N TYR A 118 -8.90 11.18 -9.13
CA TYR A 118 -8.88 11.50 -10.56
C TYR A 118 -7.46 11.52 -11.13
N LYS A 119 -6.47 11.92 -10.33
CA LYS A 119 -5.06 11.97 -10.76
C LYS A 119 -4.37 10.59 -10.79
N GLY A 120 -5.11 9.50 -10.60
CA GLY A 120 -4.61 8.14 -10.76
C GLY A 120 -3.62 7.67 -9.68
N LEU A 121 -3.30 8.50 -8.68
CA LEU A 121 -2.44 8.10 -7.56
C LEU A 121 -3.07 7.01 -6.67
N LEU A 122 -4.35 6.70 -6.88
CA LEU A 122 -5.14 5.77 -6.06
C LEU A 122 -5.58 4.51 -6.80
N GLY A 123 -4.97 4.19 -7.93
CA GLY A 123 -5.19 2.91 -8.61
C GLY A 123 -4.65 2.87 -10.02
N SER A 124 -3.46 2.29 -10.17
CA SER A 124 -3.30 1.02 -10.89
C SER A 124 -2.41 0.12 -10.05
#